data_AF-V9GD48-F1
#
_entry.id   AF-V9GD48-F1
#
_cell.length_a   1.000
_cell.length_b   1.000
_cell.length_c   1.000
_cell.angle_alpha   90.00
_cell.angle_beta   90.00
_cell.angle_gamma   90.00
#
_symmetry.space_group_name_H-M   'P 1'
#
loop_
_entity.id
_entity.type
_entity.pdbx_description
1 polymer ?
#
loop_
_entity_poly.entity_id
_entity_poly.type
_entity_poly.pdbx_seq_one_letter_code
_entity_poly.pdbx_strand_id
1 'polypeptide(L)'
;MKIGSRIYYEKVTGNLIQVVGERSVGVETTIEQDLESYLSLSDRNPDSVGMIQLEYGQYRDDYVSGGVIYGVDLDRLVPLFQYPDELEPEEPRQPLSEEVEHLKQRLADSESRNDQLAEESTINQIALMELHIMILGLTGGEPK
;
A
#
# COMPACT_ATOMS: atom_id res chain seq x y z
N MET A 1 4.60 -24.17 15.19
CA MET A 1 4.70 -23.51 13.86
C MET A 1 3.76 -22.33 13.86
N LYS A 2 4.18 -21.20 13.28
CA LYS A 2 3.30 -20.05 13.06
C LYS A 2 2.55 -20.27 11.75
N ILE A 3 1.23 -20.14 11.76
CA ILE A 3 0.35 -20.42 10.64
C ILE A 3 -0.42 -19.14 10.34
N GLY A 4 -0.28 -18.60 9.13
CA GLY A 4 -1.02 -17.42 8.72
C GLY A 4 -2.49 -17.73 8.44
N SER A 5 -3.28 -16.67 8.29
CA SER A 5 -4.71 -16.77 8.08
C SER A 5 -5.05 -17.27 6.66
N ARG A 6 -6.22 -17.90 6.52
CA ARG A 6 -6.80 -18.23 5.21
C ARG A 6 -8.07 -17.44 4.99
N ILE A 7 -8.21 -16.95 3.77
CA ILE A 7 -9.37 -16.17 3.35
C ILE A 7 -10.07 -16.94 2.25
N TYR A 8 -11.28 -17.40 2.54
CA TYR A 8 -12.15 -18.06 1.60
C TYR A 8 -13.16 -17.06 1.02
N TYR A 9 -13.26 -17.03 -0.29
CA TYR A 9 -14.09 -16.09 -1.04
C TYR A 9 -14.77 -16.77 -2.22
N GLU A 10 -15.84 -16.16 -2.74
CA GLU A 10 -16.51 -16.64 -3.95
C GLU A 10 -15.72 -16.21 -5.19
N LYS A 11 -15.27 -17.17 -6.03
CA LYS A 11 -14.39 -16.88 -7.18
C LYS A 11 -15.00 -15.94 -8.22
N VAL A 12 -16.34 -15.89 -8.30
CA VAL A 12 -17.06 -15.11 -9.32
C VAL A 12 -17.21 -13.65 -8.89
N THR A 13 -17.39 -13.39 -7.60
CA THR A 13 -17.76 -12.06 -7.08
C THR A 13 -16.68 -11.43 -6.21
N GLY A 14 -15.75 -12.22 -5.68
CA GLY A 14 -14.79 -11.78 -4.67
C GLY A 14 -15.39 -11.64 -3.28
N ASN A 15 -16.65 -12.00 -3.08
CA ASN A 15 -17.32 -11.88 -1.78
C ASN A 15 -16.68 -12.78 -0.73
N LEU A 16 -16.43 -12.23 0.46
CA LEU A 16 -15.90 -13.00 1.57
C LEU A 16 -16.90 -14.06 2.05
N ILE A 17 -16.41 -15.28 2.25
CA ILE A 17 -17.20 -16.40 2.80
C ILE A 17 -16.74 -16.71 4.22
N GLN A 18 -15.44 -16.91 4.43
CA GLN A 18 -14.89 -17.29 5.73
C GLN A 18 -13.45 -16.83 5.87
N VAL A 19 -13.09 -16.26 7.03
CA VAL A 19 -11.70 -16.07 7.43
C VAL A 19 -11.35 -17.12 8.49
N VAL A 20 -10.29 -17.87 8.26
CA VAL A 20 -9.68 -18.74 9.25
C VAL A 20 -8.50 -17.98 9.85
N GLY A 21 -8.64 -17.56 11.10
CA GLY A 21 -7.65 -16.72 11.79
C GLY A 21 -6.28 -17.39 11.92
N GLU A 22 -5.25 -16.54 12.01
CA GLU A 22 -3.87 -17.00 12.22
C GLU A 22 -3.70 -17.73 13.56
N ARG A 23 -2.72 -18.64 13.63
CA ARG A 23 -2.40 -19.40 14.84
C ARG A 23 -0.91 -19.34 15.13
N SER A 24 -0.56 -18.96 16.36
CA SER A 24 0.83 -18.89 16.81
C SER A 24 1.42 -20.28 17.14
N VAL A 25 0.56 -21.24 17.48
CA VAL A 25 0.90 -22.63 17.78
C VAL A 25 -0.22 -23.54 17.27
N GLY A 26 0.13 -24.63 16.58
CA GLY A 26 -0.85 -25.59 16.09
C GLY A 26 -0.33 -26.40 14.89
N VAL A 27 -1.21 -27.25 14.38
CA VAL A 27 -1.09 -27.93 13.08
C VAL A 27 -1.96 -27.18 12.08
N GLU A 28 -1.43 -26.97 10.88
CA GLU A 28 -2.16 -26.37 9.78
C GLU A 28 -3.27 -27.32 9.33
N THR A 29 -4.50 -26.83 9.27
CA THR A 29 -5.63 -27.63 8.74
C THR A 29 -5.57 -27.61 7.22
N THR A 30 -6.03 -28.67 6.56
CA THR A 30 -6.11 -28.67 5.09
C THR A 30 -7.29 -27.82 4.61
N ILE A 31 -7.40 -27.59 3.30
CA ILE A 31 -8.53 -26.85 2.72
C ILE A 31 -9.82 -27.66 2.94
N GLU A 32 -9.76 -28.97 2.73
CA GLU A 32 -10.89 -29.89 2.86
C GLU A 32 -11.40 -29.91 4.30
N GLN A 33 -10.49 -29.93 5.28
CA GLN A 33 -10.85 -29.85 6.69
C GLN A 33 -11.57 -28.55 7.03
N ASP A 34 -11.13 -27.42 6.48
CA ASP A 34 -11.82 -26.15 6.69
C ASP A 34 -13.20 -26.14 6.01
N LEU A 35 -13.31 -26.65 4.77
CA LEU A 35 -14.59 -26.76 4.05
C LEU A 35 -15.62 -27.59 4.83
N GLU A 36 -15.19 -28.64 5.52
CA GLU A 36 -16.06 -29.46 6.37
C GLU A 36 -16.34 -28.82 7.74
N SER A 37 -15.38 -28.09 8.30
CA SER A 37 -15.47 -27.55 9.67
C SER A 37 -16.33 -26.29 9.78
N TYR A 38 -16.38 -25.48 8.72
CA TYR A 38 -17.11 -24.21 8.73
C TYR A 38 -18.42 -24.33 7.95
N LEU A 39 -19.55 -24.10 8.62
CA LEU A 39 -20.88 -24.16 8.01
C LEU A 39 -21.03 -23.21 6.80
N SER A 40 -20.35 -22.06 6.85
CA SER A 40 -20.30 -21.08 5.74
C SER A 40 -19.67 -21.65 4.46
N LEU A 41 -18.80 -22.66 4.61
CA LEU A 41 -18.09 -23.32 3.52
C LEU A 41 -18.75 -24.66 3.13
N SER A 42 -19.29 -25.42 4.08
CA SER A 42 -19.82 -26.77 3.84
C SER A 42 -20.98 -26.80 2.85
N ASP A 43 -21.77 -25.73 2.80
CA ASP A 43 -22.94 -25.63 1.91
C ASP A 43 -22.58 -25.12 0.51
N ARG A 44 -21.30 -24.84 0.24
CA ARG A 44 -20.83 -24.26 -1.04
C ARG A 44 -20.22 -25.33 -1.94
N ASN A 45 -20.33 -25.11 -3.25
CA ASN A 45 -19.60 -25.92 -4.22
C ASN A 45 -18.09 -25.61 -4.09
N PRO A 46 -17.21 -26.59 -3.81
CA PRO A 46 -15.76 -26.36 -3.69
C PRO A 46 -15.14 -25.69 -4.91
N ASP A 47 -15.65 -25.95 -6.11
CA ASP A 47 -15.16 -25.35 -7.34
C ASP A 47 -15.44 -23.84 -7.41
N SER A 48 -16.47 -23.37 -6.72
CA SER A 48 -16.86 -21.96 -6.63
C SER A 48 -16.09 -21.16 -5.57
N VAL A 49 -15.38 -21.86 -4.67
CA VAL A 49 -14.68 -21.24 -3.54
C VAL A 49 -13.20 -21.07 -3.87
N GLY A 50 -12.72 -19.84 -3.76
CA GLY A 50 -11.30 -19.46 -3.82
C GLY A 50 -10.70 -19.39 -2.42
N MET A 51 -9.38 -19.52 -2.33
CA MET A 51 -8.64 -19.43 -1.06
C MET A 51 -7.36 -18.63 -1.28
N ILE A 52 -7.10 -17.66 -0.40
CA ILE A 52 -5.80 -16.98 -0.27
C ILE A 52 -5.19 -17.40 1.06
N GLN A 53 -3.97 -17.94 1.00
CA GLN A 53 -3.14 -18.23 2.16
C GLN A 53 -2.27 -17.02 2.45
N LEU A 54 -2.39 -16.48 3.66
CA LEU A 54 -1.55 -15.38 4.13
C LEU A 54 -0.37 -15.91 4.94
N GLU A 55 0.69 -15.11 5.02
CA GLU A 55 1.77 -15.30 5.96
C GLU A 55 1.33 -14.92 7.39
N TYR A 56 1.96 -15.51 8.40
CA TYR A 56 1.68 -15.15 9.79
C TYR A 56 2.04 -13.68 10.06
N GLY A 57 1.09 -12.91 10.59
CA GLY A 57 1.24 -11.48 10.82
C GLY A 57 1.09 -10.62 9.57
N GLN A 58 0.76 -11.19 8.41
CA GLN A 58 0.45 -10.40 7.22
C GLN A 58 -0.82 -9.57 7.47
N TYR A 59 -0.74 -8.26 7.21
CA TYR A 59 -1.79 -7.28 7.52
C TYR A 59 -2.07 -7.07 9.03
N ARG A 60 -1.11 -7.39 9.91
CA ARG A 60 -1.24 -7.17 11.36
C ARG A 60 -1.60 -5.72 11.69
N ASP A 61 -0.96 -4.76 11.02
CA ASP A 61 -1.21 -3.34 11.26
C ASP A 61 -2.63 -2.94 10.87
N ASP A 62 -3.17 -3.50 9.78
CA ASP A 62 -4.55 -3.27 9.35
C ASP A 62 -5.56 -3.76 10.40
N TYR A 63 -5.36 -4.97 10.92
CA TYR A 63 -6.19 -5.49 12.01
C TYR A 63 -6.06 -4.66 13.30
N VAL A 64 -4.87 -4.17 13.63
CA VAL A 64 -4.64 -3.31 14.81
C VAL A 64 -5.34 -1.96 14.64
N SER A 65 -5.37 -1.42 13.43
CA SER A 65 -6.13 -0.22 13.06
C SER A 65 -7.65 -0.44 12.98
N GLY A 66 -8.14 -1.64 13.34
CA GLY A 66 -9.56 -1.99 13.35
C GLY A 66 -10.11 -2.39 11.97
N GLY A 67 -9.25 -2.63 10.98
CA GLY A 67 -9.63 -3.09 9.66
C GLY A 67 -10.26 -4.48 9.70
N VAL A 68 -11.34 -4.65 8.93
CA VAL A 68 -12.06 -5.91 8.75
C VAL A 68 -12.07 -6.25 7.26
N ILE A 69 -11.66 -7.47 6.94
CA ILE A 69 -11.75 -7.96 5.56
C ILE A 69 -13.23 -8.13 5.20
N TYR A 70 -13.66 -7.56 4.07
CA TYR A 70 -15.03 -7.72 3.57
C TYR A 70 -15.09 -8.44 2.22
N GLY A 71 -13.97 -8.57 1.51
CA GLY A 71 -13.92 -9.21 0.19
C GLY A 71 -12.50 -9.40 -0.32
N VAL A 72 -12.40 -9.79 -1.59
CA VAL A 72 -11.15 -10.02 -2.32
C VAL A 72 -11.24 -9.35 -3.69
N ASP A 73 -10.21 -8.59 -4.04
CA ASP A 73 -10.01 -8.09 -5.40
C ASP A 73 -9.59 -9.28 -6.29
N LEU A 74 -10.44 -9.66 -7.26
CA LEU A 74 -10.21 -10.81 -8.12
C LEU A 74 -9.10 -10.61 -9.16
N ASP A 75 -8.80 -9.36 -9.52
CA ASP A 75 -7.76 -9.06 -10.51
C ASP A 75 -6.37 -9.17 -9.87
N ARG A 76 -6.26 -8.70 -8.62
CA ARG A 76 -4.99 -8.65 -7.89
C ARG A 76 -4.80 -9.81 -6.90
N LEU A 77 -5.89 -10.53 -6.60
CA LEU A 77 -5.96 -11.58 -5.57
C LEU A 77 -5.48 -11.10 -4.20
N VAL A 78 -5.93 -9.91 -3.80
CA VAL A 78 -5.63 -9.30 -2.49
C VAL A 78 -6.90 -9.07 -1.67
N PRO A 79 -6.83 -9.16 -0.33
CA PRO A 79 -7.98 -8.88 0.53
C PRO A 79 -8.35 -7.40 0.51
N LEU A 80 -9.64 -7.11 0.58
CA LEU A 80 -10.19 -5.77 0.71
C LEU A 80 -10.60 -5.52 2.17
N PHE A 81 -10.06 -4.45 2.76
CA PHE A 81 -10.34 -4.04 4.14
C PHE A 81 -11.33 -2.89 4.19
N GLN A 82 -12.19 -2.93 5.21
CA GLN A 82 -13.06 -1.85 5.64
C GLN A 82 -12.60 -1.42 7.03
N TYR A 83 -12.44 -0.12 7.27
CA TYR A 83 -11.94 0.42 8.53
C TYR A 83 -13.06 1.15 9.30
N PRO A 84 -12.95 1.30 10.64
CA PRO A 84 -14.01 1.87 11.48
C PRO A 84 -14.43 3.30 11.08
N ASP A 85 -13.51 4.11 10.56
CA ASP A 85 -13.78 5.48 10.13
C ASP A 85 -14.69 5.57 8.89
N GLU A 86 -14.93 4.45 8.19
CA GLU A 86 -15.89 4.37 7.08
C GLU A 86 -17.34 4.11 7.55
N LEU A 87 -17.58 3.87 8.84
CA LEU A 87 -18.88 3.46 9.40
C LEU A 87 -19.64 4.56 10.17
N GLU A 88 -19.10 5.77 10.32
CA GLU A 88 -19.81 6.88 10.96
C GLU A 88 -20.28 7.96 9.97
N PRO A 89 -21.48 8.53 10.16
CA PRO A 89 -21.95 9.64 9.34
C PRO A 89 -20.99 10.81 9.52
N GLU A 90 -20.44 11.26 8.40
CA GLU A 90 -19.44 12.31 8.36
C GLU A 90 -19.82 13.50 9.26
N GLU A 91 -18.97 13.84 10.25
CA GLU A 91 -18.85 15.25 10.59
C GLU A 91 -18.71 16.02 9.28
N PRO A 92 -19.42 17.17 9.10
CA PRO A 92 -19.51 17.84 7.81
C PRO A 92 -18.11 18.04 7.22
N ARG A 93 -17.75 17.20 6.24
CA ARG A 93 -16.49 17.30 5.52
C ARG A 93 -16.55 18.55 4.66
N GLN A 94 -15.42 19.23 4.52
CA GLN A 94 -15.33 20.33 3.57
C GLN A 94 -15.74 19.82 2.19
N PRO A 95 -16.40 20.65 1.35
CA PRO A 95 -16.72 20.24 0.00
C PRO A 95 -15.47 19.73 -0.70
N LEU A 96 -15.58 18.58 -1.39
CA LEU A 96 -14.48 17.99 -2.17
C LEU A 96 -13.84 19.00 -3.13
N SER A 97 -14.58 20.03 -3.57
CA SER A 97 -14.07 21.13 -4.38
C SER A 97 -13.05 22.01 -3.65
N GLU A 98 -13.23 22.28 -2.36
CA GLU A 98 -12.29 23.05 -1.53
C GLU A 98 -11.02 22.24 -1.25
N GLU A 99 -11.16 20.93 -1.00
CA GLU A 99 -10.00 20.05 -0.80
C GLU A 99 -9.15 19.94 -2.08
N VAL A 100 -9.80 19.76 -3.24
CA VAL A 100 -9.12 19.72 -4.54
C VAL A 100 -8.42 21.06 -4.83
N GLU A 101 -9.03 22.19 -4.50
CA GLU A 101 -8.41 23.50 -4.68
C GLU A 101 -7.18 23.67 -3.78
N HIS A 102 -7.28 23.28 -2.51
CA HIS A 102 -6.16 23.29 -1.58
C HIS A 102 -5.03 22.36 -2.02
N LEU A 103 -5.35 21.17 -2.53
CA LEU A 103 -4.35 20.24 -3.07
C LEU A 103 -3.67 20.80 -4.33
N LYS A 104 -4.42 21.42 -5.25
CA LYS A 104 -3.84 22.09 -6.42
C LYS A 104 -2.91 23.23 -6.02
N GLN A 105 -3.29 24.03 -5.03
CA GLN A 105 -2.45 25.11 -4.52
C GLN A 105 -1.14 24.56 -3.94
N ARG A 106 -1.22 23.52 -3.10
CA ARG A 106 -0.03 22.86 -2.55
C ARG A 106 0.87 22.25 -3.63
N LEU A 107 0.27 21.70 -4.69
CA LEU A 107 1.00 21.16 -5.83
C LEU A 107 1.74 22.29 -6.57
N ALA A 108 1.07 23.39 -6.87
CA ALA A 108 1.68 24.57 -7.50
C ALA A 108 2.84 25.15 -6.67
N ASP A 109 2.67 25.27 -5.34
CA ASP A 109 3.74 25.72 -4.44
C ASP A 109 4.92 24.75 -4.39
N SER A 110 4.67 23.44 -4.55
CA SER A 110 5.72 22.43 -4.61
C SER A 110 6.47 22.45 -5.94
N GLU A 111 5.76 22.61 -7.05
CA GLU A 111 6.35 22.73 -8.39
C GLU A 111 7.22 23.99 -8.47
N SER A 112 6.74 25.12 -7.98
CA SER A 112 7.52 26.37 -7.95
C SER A 112 8.81 26.23 -7.13
N ARG A 113 8.77 25.55 -5.97
CA ARG A 113 9.97 25.28 -5.18
C ARG A 113 10.95 24.35 -5.90
N ASN A 114 10.45 23.36 -6.63
CA ASN A 114 11.31 22.48 -7.42
C ASN A 114 12.01 23.24 -8.56
N ASP A 115 11.31 24.13 -9.25
CA ASP A 115 11.89 24.95 -10.31
C ASP A 115 13.00 25.87 -9.78
N GLN A 116 12.78 26.51 -8.63
CA GLN A 116 13.81 27.33 -7.96
C GLN A 116 15.05 26.51 -7.60
N LEU A 117 14.85 25.33 -7.01
CA LEU A 117 15.96 24.44 -6.66
C LEU A 117 16.72 23.96 -7.91
N ALA A 118 16.02 23.72 -9.02
CA ALA A 118 16.65 23.35 -10.30
C ALA A 118 17.51 24.50 -10.87
N GLU A 119 17.03 25.75 -10.78
CA GLU A 119 17.79 26.94 -11.17
C GLU A 119 19.03 27.13 -10.28
N GLU A 120 18.87 27.09 -8.96
CA GLU A 120 19.98 27.18 -8.01
C GLU A 120 21.01 26.07 -8.22
N SER A 121 20.57 24.84 -8.49
CA SER A 121 21.45 23.73 -8.83
C SER A 121 22.25 24.00 -10.09
N THR A 122 21.61 24.56 -11.12
CA THR A 122 22.27 24.92 -12.38
C THR A 122 23.32 26.01 -12.17
N ILE A 123 22.99 27.06 -11.42
CA ILE A 123 23.93 28.14 -11.07
C ILE A 123 25.13 27.59 -10.30
N ASN A 124 24.89 26.72 -9.32
CA ASN A 124 25.95 26.09 -8.54
C ASN A 124 26.86 25.21 -9.42
N GLN A 125 26.30 24.47 -10.37
CA GLN A 125 27.08 23.67 -11.33
C GLN A 125 27.95 24.55 -12.24
N ILE A 126 27.43 25.70 -12.71
CA ILE A 126 28.19 26.66 -13.51
C ILE A 126 29.34 27.25 -12.69
N ALA A 127 29.06 27.73 -11.48
CA ALA A 127 30.09 28.29 -10.60
C ALA A 127 31.20 27.27 -10.28
N LEU A 128 30.83 26.01 -10.07
CA LEU A 128 31.79 24.93 -9.85
C LEU A 128 32.67 24.67 -11.09
N MET A 129 32.08 24.73 -12.30
CA MET A 129 32.80 24.59 -13.57
C MET A 129 33.77 25.76 -13.80
N GLU A 130 33.36 27.00 -13.53
CA GLU A 130 34.22 28.18 -13.62
C GLU A 130 35.41 28.09 -12.66
N LEU A 131 35.16 27.67 -11.41
CA LEU A 131 36.20 27.43 -10.43
C LEU A 131 37.18 26.35 -10.89
N HIS A 132 36.67 25.25 -11.45
CA HIS A 132 37.50 24.17 -11.98
C HIS A 132 38.43 24.67 -13.09
N ILE A 133 37.93 25.49 -14.00
CA ILE A 133 38.73 26.10 -15.08
C ILE A 133 39.82 27.03 -14.52
N MET A 134 39.49 27.86 -13.53
CA MET A 134 40.47 28.75 -12.89
C MET A 134 41.60 27.97 -12.21
N ILE A 135 41.28 26.88 -11.51
CA ILE A 135 42.28 26.02 -10.85
C ILE A 135 43.20 25.36 -11.89
N LEU A 136 42.66 24.88 -13.02
CA LEU A 136 43.47 24.31 -14.10
C LEU A 136 44.37 25.36 -14.76
N GLY A 137 43.87 26.59 -14.95
CA GLY A 137 44.67 27.70 -15.49
C GLY A 137 45.83 28.12 -14.57
N LEU A 138 45.65 28.00 -13.25
CA LEU A 138 46.70 28.29 -12.25
C LEU A 138 47.71 27.15 -12.10
N THR A 139 47.32 25.90 -12.36
CA THR A 139 48.19 24.72 -12.24
C THR A 139 48.85 24.29 -13.58
N GLY A 140 48.37 24.81 -14.72
CA GLY A 140 48.91 24.54 -16.06
C GLY A 140 50.09 25.42 -16.49
N GLY A 141 50.61 26.29 -15.60
CA GLY A 141 51.70 27.21 -15.88
C GLY A 141 53.00 26.87 -15.13
N GLU A 142 53.67 25.78 -15.49
CA GLU A 142 55.13 25.68 -15.29
C GLU A 142 55.86 25.85 -16.64
N PRO A 143 56.42 27.03 -16.93
CA PRO A 143 57.42 27.15 -17.98
C PRO A 143 58.83 26.87 -17.41
N LYS A 144 59.40 25.75 -17.89
CA LYS A 144 60.83 25.38 -17.97
C LYS A 144 61.66 25.24 -16.69
#